data_AF-A0A1Z5JJX7-F1
#
_entry.id   AF-A0A1Z5JJX7-F1
#
_cell.length_a   1.000
_cell.length_b   1.000
_cell.length_c   1.000
_cell.angle_alpha   90.00
_cell.angle_beta   90.00
_cell.angle_gamma   90.00
#
_symmetry.space_group_name_H-M   'P 1'
#
loop_
_entity.id
_entity.type
_entity.pdbx_description
1 polymer ?
#
loop_
_entity_poly.entity_id
_entity_poly.type
_entity_poly.pdbx_seq_one_letter_code
_entity_poly.pdbx_strand_id
1 'polypeptide(L)'
;MVVSSTLVNVTEDAELRIVGLMADAAPSNLLGNSFRDTCSASIHNGDASGLLQAVVGDTGAVASLMILQLDEATAAMSILAALLNRVAEKNQQSQLATALASAIRQSGAEADNATLKRKMLLLSILFNMRDEPVEKVALLDILMQLAGSNVTEFLSPESTLGSLLAEPTRSGGALASGSNGTSSDRGSAATLVAVDATSLSRLAVMLDAWKTPLPARQGLYRTVVSVLPDTDVRKQRFLLLLTESYSSADKNSIEAAREAAIGAIRDPVTLFVQQRNLLKQPAIQALESQDAKLYGLLQVFQEGKLSDYNQFVQKNGGNEAALLSPYGLHPENCRRNMQILSLCSLASEHEEIPYSVVAETLQLTNSDSQVETWVIAAVGSGLLQAKMDQLSKMVMVERSVVRRFDAQQWKILQARLHNWKKNVGGILQVLKEHQTSTGTAATTTV
;
A
#
# COMPACT_ATOMS: atom_id res chain seq x y z
N MET A 1 35.44 -32.59 15.61
CA MET A 1 34.00 -32.77 15.92
C MET A 1 33.48 -33.83 14.97
N VAL A 2 33.17 -35.02 15.49
CA VAL A 2 32.66 -36.16 14.70
C VAL A 2 31.17 -35.89 14.44
N VAL A 3 30.85 -35.40 13.25
CA VAL A 3 29.44 -35.34 12.80
C VAL A 3 29.01 -36.79 12.54
N SER A 4 27.97 -37.21 13.26
CA SER A 4 27.53 -38.61 13.41
C SER A 4 27.25 -39.29 12.07
N SER A 5 27.97 -40.36 11.74
CA SER A 5 27.77 -41.16 10.51
C SER A 5 26.34 -41.71 10.37
N THR A 6 25.65 -41.91 11.49
CA THR A 6 24.23 -42.28 11.53
C THR A 6 23.29 -41.19 11.00
N LEU A 7 23.64 -39.90 11.19
CA LEU A 7 22.84 -38.79 10.68
C LEU A 7 23.01 -38.62 9.18
N VAL A 8 24.24 -38.81 8.67
CA VAL A 8 24.55 -38.75 7.24
C VAL A 8 23.80 -39.85 6.47
N ASN A 9 23.79 -41.08 6.99
CA ASN A 9 23.05 -42.19 6.36
C ASN A 9 21.53 -41.97 6.35
N VAL A 10 20.96 -41.34 7.40
CA VAL A 10 19.52 -41.03 7.46
C VAL A 10 19.15 -39.93 6.47
N THR A 11 20.03 -38.95 6.25
CA THR A 11 19.79 -37.88 5.26
C THR A 11 19.90 -38.39 3.82
N GLU A 12 20.87 -39.25 3.52
CA GLU A 12 21.04 -39.85 2.19
C GLU A 12 19.85 -40.76 1.84
N ASP A 13 19.38 -41.57 2.80
CA ASP A 13 18.22 -42.43 2.61
C ASP A 13 16.93 -41.61 2.37
N ALA A 14 16.77 -40.49 3.08
CA ALA A 14 15.65 -39.58 2.87
C ALA A 14 15.67 -38.92 1.48
N GLU A 15 16.84 -38.50 1.00
CA GLU A 15 17.03 -37.92 -0.34
C GLU A 15 16.74 -38.94 -1.45
N LEU A 16 17.26 -40.17 -1.32
CA LEU A 16 16.99 -41.26 -2.27
C LEU A 16 15.50 -41.63 -2.30
N ARG A 17 14.85 -41.65 -1.13
CA ARG A 17 13.41 -41.93 -1.03
C ARG A 17 12.57 -40.89 -1.75
N ILE A 18 12.93 -39.61 -1.65
CA ILE A 18 12.22 -38.55 -2.40
C ILE A 18 12.43 -38.68 -3.89
N VAL A 19 13.66 -38.93 -4.35
CA VAL A 19 13.95 -39.15 -5.77
C VAL A 19 13.13 -40.33 -6.32
N GLY A 20 13.01 -41.41 -5.54
CA GLY A 20 12.13 -42.54 -5.86
C GLY A 20 10.66 -42.13 -5.98
N LEU A 21 10.12 -41.48 -4.95
CA LEU A 21 8.72 -41.01 -4.92
C LEU A 21 8.40 -40.05 -6.07
N MET A 22 9.28 -39.10 -6.36
CA MET A 22 9.09 -38.14 -7.45
C MET A 22 9.14 -38.84 -8.82
N ALA A 23 10.05 -39.79 -9.00
CA ALA A 23 10.16 -40.53 -10.25
C ALA A 23 9.00 -41.53 -10.46
N ASP A 24 8.47 -42.13 -9.38
CA ASP A 24 7.31 -43.03 -9.46
C ASP A 24 6.00 -42.27 -9.73
N ALA A 25 5.85 -41.05 -9.18
CA ALA A 25 4.67 -40.22 -9.36
C ALA A 25 4.71 -39.33 -10.61
N ALA A 26 5.85 -39.21 -11.29
CA ALA A 26 5.99 -38.38 -12.47
C ALA A 26 5.24 -39.00 -13.68
N PRO A 27 4.62 -38.17 -14.54
CA PRO A 27 4.05 -38.66 -15.79
C PRO A 27 5.14 -39.26 -16.66
N SER A 28 4.96 -40.50 -17.12
CA SER A 28 5.96 -41.27 -17.88
C SER A 28 6.48 -40.60 -19.15
N ASN A 29 5.76 -39.60 -19.67
CA ASN A 29 6.13 -38.84 -20.87
C ASN A 29 7.00 -37.60 -20.58
N LEU A 30 7.23 -37.25 -19.32
CA LEU A 30 7.87 -36.00 -18.90
C LEU A 30 9.11 -36.19 -18.01
N LEU A 31 9.42 -37.42 -17.60
CA LEU A 31 10.62 -37.71 -16.82
C LEU A 31 11.78 -38.09 -17.76
N GLY A 32 12.94 -37.46 -17.59
CA GLY A 32 14.15 -37.87 -18.31
C GLY A 32 14.59 -39.28 -17.91
N ASN A 33 14.96 -40.10 -18.90
CA ASN A 33 15.40 -41.49 -18.66
C ASN A 33 16.63 -41.60 -17.72
N SER A 34 17.41 -40.54 -17.59
CA SER A 34 18.61 -40.46 -16.75
C SER A 34 18.38 -39.75 -15.40
N PHE A 35 17.15 -39.35 -15.05
CA PHE A 35 16.87 -38.57 -13.84
C PHE A 35 17.31 -39.28 -12.56
N ARG A 36 16.94 -40.57 -12.40
CA ARG A 36 17.29 -41.37 -11.21
C ARG A 36 18.80 -41.57 -11.07
N ASP A 37 19.47 -41.87 -12.18
CA ASP A 37 20.91 -42.11 -12.18
C ASP A 37 21.69 -40.83 -11.89
N THR A 38 21.24 -39.70 -12.41
CA THR A 38 21.86 -38.39 -12.17
C THR A 38 21.67 -37.93 -10.72
N CYS A 39 20.46 -38.12 -10.17
CA CYS A 39 20.17 -37.77 -8.78
C CYS A 39 20.92 -38.67 -7.78
N SER A 40 20.94 -39.99 -8.02
CA SER A 40 21.67 -40.94 -7.16
C SER A 40 23.18 -40.71 -7.18
N ALA A 41 23.77 -40.40 -8.34
CA ALA A 41 25.17 -40.01 -8.44
C ALA A 41 25.46 -38.71 -7.66
N SER A 42 24.56 -37.73 -7.73
CA SER A 42 24.71 -36.46 -7.00
C SER A 42 24.61 -36.66 -5.47
N ILE A 43 23.71 -37.53 -5.00
CA ILE A 43 23.57 -37.87 -3.57
C ILE A 43 24.83 -38.58 -3.07
N HIS A 44 25.33 -39.58 -3.79
CA HIS A 44 26.55 -40.30 -3.42
C HIS A 44 27.79 -39.40 -3.40
N ASN A 45 27.85 -38.38 -4.26
CA ASN A 45 28.92 -37.40 -4.28
C ASN A 45 28.74 -36.27 -3.24
N GLY A 46 27.62 -36.25 -2.51
CA GLY A 46 27.27 -35.17 -1.58
C GLY A 46 27.01 -33.82 -2.27
N ASP A 47 26.77 -33.81 -3.59
CA ASP A 47 26.55 -32.60 -4.37
C ASP A 47 25.07 -32.19 -4.34
N ALA A 48 24.71 -31.42 -3.31
CA ALA A 48 23.38 -30.85 -3.17
C ALA A 48 23.00 -29.92 -4.34
N SER A 49 23.98 -29.28 -4.98
CA SER A 49 23.73 -28.33 -6.07
C SER A 49 23.36 -29.04 -7.37
N GLY A 50 24.09 -30.11 -7.72
CA GLY A 50 23.79 -30.98 -8.86
C GLY A 50 22.45 -31.69 -8.71
N LEU A 51 22.13 -32.16 -7.50
CA LEU A 51 20.84 -32.77 -7.20
C LEU A 51 19.68 -31.81 -7.44
N LEU A 52 19.77 -30.58 -6.92
CA LEU A 52 18.74 -29.56 -7.13
C LEU A 52 18.62 -29.13 -8.59
N GLN A 53 19.74 -29.04 -9.32
CA GLN A 53 19.72 -28.74 -10.75
C GLN A 53 19.01 -29.85 -11.56
N ALA A 54 19.25 -31.12 -11.23
CA ALA A 54 18.55 -32.23 -11.85
C ALA A 54 17.04 -32.18 -11.58
N VAL A 55 16.64 -31.94 -10.32
CA VAL A 55 15.23 -31.83 -9.94
C VAL A 55 14.53 -30.64 -10.61
N VAL A 56 15.18 -29.48 -10.67
CA VAL A 56 14.60 -28.26 -11.29
C VAL A 56 14.60 -28.35 -12.82
N GLY A 57 15.59 -29.04 -13.41
CA GLY A 57 15.71 -29.22 -14.86
C GLY A 57 14.66 -30.18 -15.44
N ASP A 58 14.22 -31.17 -14.66
CA ASP A 58 13.21 -32.14 -15.09
C ASP A 58 11.78 -31.68 -14.78
N THR A 59 11.03 -31.27 -15.81
CA THR A 59 9.65 -30.80 -15.68
C THR A 59 8.71 -31.86 -15.09
N GLY A 60 8.94 -33.14 -15.40
CA GLY A 60 8.21 -34.26 -14.81
C GLY A 60 8.45 -34.43 -13.31
N ALA A 61 9.66 -34.15 -12.83
CA ALA A 61 10.01 -34.26 -11.42
C ALA A 61 9.25 -33.21 -10.61
N VAL A 62 9.24 -31.94 -11.03
CA VAL A 62 8.47 -30.89 -10.35
C VAL A 62 6.96 -31.09 -10.48
N ALA A 63 6.48 -31.59 -11.62
CA ALA A 63 5.07 -31.94 -11.81
C ALA A 63 4.59 -33.06 -10.87
N SER A 64 5.46 -34.00 -10.50
CA SER A 64 5.14 -35.07 -9.55
C SER A 64 4.68 -34.52 -8.18
N LEU A 65 5.23 -33.37 -7.76
CA LEU A 65 4.85 -32.69 -6.51
C LEU A 65 3.40 -32.22 -6.50
N MET A 66 2.76 -32.11 -7.67
CA MET A 66 1.34 -31.78 -7.81
C MET A 66 0.43 -33.00 -7.76
N ILE A 67 0.98 -34.20 -7.99
CA ILE A 67 0.25 -35.47 -8.08
C ILE A 67 0.31 -36.26 -6.78
N LEU A 68 1.45 -36.21 -6.07
CA LEU A 68 1.69 -36.92 -4.80
C LEU A 68 0.61 -36.66 -3.74
N GLN A 69 0.60 -37.44 -2.65
CA GLN A 69 -0.20 -37.07 -1.48
C GLN A 69 0.34 -35.76 -0.86
N LEU A 70 -0.52 -35.00 -0.18
CA LEU A 70 -0.14 -33.68 0.35
C LEU A 70 1.01 -33.77 1.37
N ASP A 71 0.96 -34.78 2.25
CA ASP A 71 2.00 -35.00 3.27
C ASP A 71 3.35 -35.36 2.62
N GLU A 72 3.33 -36.19 1.57
CA GLU A 72 4.53 -36.56 0.81
C GLU A 72 5.12 -35.36 0.07
N ALA A 73 4.30 -34.52 -0.55
CA ALA A 73 4.77 -33.34 -1.26
C ALA A 73 5.32 -32.25 -0.32
N THR A 74 4.73 -32.06 0.85
CA THR A 74 5.25 -31.12 1.86
C THR A 74 6.56 -31.62 2.47
N ALA A 75 6.68 -32.92 2.72
CA ALA A 75 7.93 -33.55 3.14
C ALA A 75 9.02 -33.43 2.07
N ALA A 76 8.70 -33.74 0.81
CA ALA A 76 9.61 -33.58 -0.33
C ALA A 76 10.10 -32.13 -0.45
N MET A 77 9.19 -31.15 -0.38
CA MET A 77 9.57 -29.73 -0.43
C MET A 77 10.41 -29.28 0.76
N SER A 78 10.16 -29.80 1.96
CA SER A 78 10.96 -29.48 3.14
C SER A 78 12.40 -29.99 3.00
N ILE A 79 12.57 -31.17 2.39
CA ILE A 79 13.90 -31.74 2.12
C ILE A 79 14.59 -31.00 0.97
N LEU A 80 13.88 -30.64 -0.11
CA LEU A 80 14.43 -29.78 -1.17
C LEU A 80 14.85 -28.40 -0.62
N ALA A 81 14.08 -27.82 0.29
CA ALA A 81 14.44 -26.58 0.98
C ALA A 81 15.65 -26.76 1.91
N ALA A 82 15.78 -27.90 2.59
CA ALA A 82 16.95 -28.23 3.39
C ALA A 82 18.21 -28.45 2.53
N LEU A 83 18.07 -29.05 1.33
CA LEU A 83 19.16 -29.19 0.36
C LEU A 83 19.67 -27.83 -0.12
N LEU A 84 18.79 -26.85 -0.32
CA LEU A 84 19.20 -25.48 -0.64
C LEU A 84 20.12 -24.90 0.44
N ASN A 85 19.92 -25.22 1.72
CA ASN A 85 20.80 -24.77 2.80
C ASN A 85 22.19 -25.43 2.81
N ARG A 86 22.38 -26.53 2.07
CA ARG A 86 23.66 -27.23 1.94
C ARG A 86 24.51 -26.74 0.77
N VAL A 87 23.96 -25.88 -0.10
CA VAL A 87 24.70 -25.29 -1.23
C VAL A 87 25.71 -24.26 -0.70
N ALA A 88 27.00 -24.44 -1.04
CA ALA A 88 28.09 -23.62 -0.52
C ALA A 88 28.09 -22.18 -1.05
N GLU A 89 27.70 -21.97 -2.31
CA GLU A 89 27.65 -20.64 -2.93
C GLU A 89 26.29 -19.97 -2.76
N LYS A 90 26.26 -18.83 -2.08
CA LYS A 90 25.02 -18.05 -1.84
C LYS A 90 24.31 -17.60 -3.12
N ASN A 91 25.07 -17.23 -4.16
CA ASN A 91 24.49 -16.81 -5.43
C ASN A 91 23.80 -17.98 -6.14
N GLN A 92 24.46 -19.13 -6.18
CA GLN A 92 23.89 -20.36 -6.76
C GLN A 92 22.68 -20.83 -5.96
N GLN A 93 22.73 -20.75 -4.63
CA GLN A 93 21.61 -21.04 -3.75
C GLN A 93 20.37 -20.19 -4.08
N SER A 94 20.53 -18.86 -4.19
CA SER A 94 19.42 -17.96 -4.55
C SER A 94 18.87 -18.22 -5.95
N GLN A 95 19.74 -18.54 -6.92
CA GLN A 95 19.33 -18.89 -8.28
C GLN A 95 18.52 -20.18 -8.30
N LEU A 96 18.98 -21.22 -7.60
CA LEU A 96 18.30 -22.52 -7.53
C LEU A 96 16.95 -22.42 -6.82
N ALA A 97 16.85 -21.65 -5.74
CA ALA A 97 15.58 -21.44 -5.06
C ALA A 97 14.56 -20.71 -5.94
N THR A 98 15.01 -19.67 -6.67
CA THR A 98 14.16 -18.94 -7.63
C THR A 98 13.75 -19.86 -8.78
N ALA A 99 14.66 -20.68 -9.28
CA ALA A 99 14.39 -21.64 -10.35
C ALA A 99 13.39 -22.71 -9.90
N LEU A 100 13.55 -23.28 -8.71
CA LEU A 100 12.60 -24.21 -8.10
C LEU A 100 11.21 -23.59 -7.95
N ALA A 101 11.13 -22.36 -7.42
CA ALA A 101 9.88 -21.65 -7.29
C ALA A 101 9.20 -21.37 -8.64
N SER A 102 10.00 -21.02 -9.66
CA SER A 102 9.50 -20.81 -11.02
C SER A 102 8.98 -22.09 -11.67
N ALA A 103 9.64 -23.22 -11.44
CA ALA A 103 9.21 -24.52 -11.91
C ALA A 103 7.90 -24.96 -11.25
N ILE A 104 7.75 -24.73 -9.93
CA ILE A 104 6.51 -24.99 -9.20
C ILE A 104 5.36 -24.15 -9.76
N ARG A 105 5.61 -22.87 -10.04
CA ARG A 105 4.62 -21.98 -10.66
C ARG A 105 4.14 -22.51 -12.01
N GLN A 106 5.07 -22.97 -12.86
CA GLN A 106 4.78 -23.50 -14.20
C GLN A 106 4.20 -24.93 -14.21
N SER A 107 4.37 -25.69 -13.12
CA SER A 107 3.91 -27.08 -13.02
C SER A 107 2.39 -27.21 -12.85
N GLY A 108 1.74 -28.23 -13.40
CA GLY A 108 0.31 -28.48 -13.23
C GLY A 108 -0.62 -27.52 -14.02
N ALA A 109 -1.88 -27.91 -14.22
CA ALA A 109 -2.84 -27.12 -14.99
C ALA A 109 -3.20 -25.79 -14.29
N GLU A 110 -3.18 -24.68 -15.03
CA GLU A 110 -3.41 -23.33 -14.48
C GLU A 110 -4.84 -23.06 -14.00
N ALA A 111 -5.81 -23.89 -14.38
CA ALA A 111 -7.24 -23.62 -14.19
C ALA A 111 -7.88 -24.22 -12.92
N ASP A 112 -7.18 -25.10 -12.18
CA ASP A 112 -7.76 -25.76 -11.00
C ASP A 112 -7.35 -25.05 -9.69
N ASN A 113 -8.35 -24.65 -8.90
CA ASN A 113 -8.14 -23.96 -7.63
C ASN A 113 -7.44 -24.85 -6.59
N ALA A 114 -7.66 -26.18 -6.62
CA ALA A 114 -6.95 -27.09 -5.73
C ALA A 114 -5.43 -27.14 -6.05
N THR A 115 -5.10 -27.19 -7.34
CA THR A 115 -3.72 -27.09 -7.82
C THR A 115 -3.07 -25.75 -7.43
N LEU A 116 -3.80 -24.64 -7.53
CA LEU A 116 -3.30 -23.31 -7.13
C LEU A 116 -3.01 -23.24 -5.62
N LYS A 117 -3.92 -23.72 -4.76
CA LYS A 117 -3.71 -23.80 -3.30
C LYS A 117 -2.48 -24.64 -2.95
N ARG A 118 -2.29 -25.74 -3.67
CA ARG A 118 -1.12 -26.61 -3.51
C ARG A 118 0.17 -25.88 -3.86
N LYS A 119 0.23 -25.18 -4.99
CA LYS A 119 1.38 -24.32 -5.36
C LYS A 119 1.69 -23.29 -4.28
N MET A 120 0.68 -22.60 -3.76
CA MET A 120 0.84 -21.62 -2.69
C MET A 120 1.43 -22.23 -1.42
N LEU A 121 0.93 -23.40 -1.01
CA LEU A 121 1.43 -24.10 0.17
C LEU A 121 2.92 -24.47 0.01
N LEU A 122 3.28 -25.10 -1.10
CA LEU A 122 4.67 -25.53 -1.35
C LEU A 122 5.64 -24.34 -1.41
N LEU A 123 5.23 -23.23 -2.03
CA LEU A 123 6.03 -22.01 -2.07
C LEU A 123 6.11 -21.32 -0.70
N SER A 124 5.06 -21.41 0.13
CA SER A 124 5.09 -20.86 1.49
C SER A 124 6.07 -21.60 2.40
N ILE A 125 6.21 -22.92 2.23
CA ILE A 125 7.22 -23.74 2.93
C ILE A 125 8.61 -23.26 2.53
N LEU A 126 8.85 -23.11 1.22
CA LEU A 126 10.12 -22.62 0.71
C LEU A 126 10.44 -21.23 1.29
N PHE A 127 9.50 -20.28 1.20
CA PHE A 127 9.66 -18.92 1.74
C PHE A 127 9.99 -18.89 3.24
N ASN A 128 9.34 -19.72 4.05
CA ASN A 128 9.55 -19.76 5.51
C ASN A 128 10.91 -20.35 5.90
N MET A 129 11.47 -21.24 5.07
CA MET A 129 12.76 -21.89 5.32
C MET A 129 13.96 -21.11 4.79
N ARG A 130 13.74 -19.97 4.11
CA ARG A 130 14.80 -19.09 3.64
C ARG A 130 15.13 -18.02 4.67
N ASP A 131 16.35 -17.51 4.62
CA ASP A 131 16.81 -16.42 5.49
C ASP A 131 17.25 -15.17 4.72
N GLU A 132 17.72 -15.32 3.48
CA GLU A 132 18.27 -14.21 2.70
C GLU A 132 17.17 -13.27 2.17
N PRO A 133 17.29 -11.94 2.36
CA PRO A 133 16.22 -10.98 2.07
C PRO A 133 15.91 -10.86 0.58
N VAL A 134 16.92 -10.87 -0.30
CA VAL A 134 16.73 -10.77 -1.76
C VAL A 134 15.96 -11.98 -2.29
N GLU A 135 16.29 -13.15 -1.77
CA GLU A 135 15.64 -14.41 -2.12
C GLU A 135 14.19 -14.44 -1.63
N LYS A 136 13.92 -14.02 -0.38
CA LYS A 136 12.56 -13.88 0.14
C LYS A 136 11.70 -12.97 -0.71
N VAL A 137 12.27 -11.87 -1.22
CA VAL A 137 11.55 -10.93 -2.10
C VAL A 137 11.25 -11.56 -3.45
N ALA A 138 12.19 -12.31 -4.04
CA ALA A 138 11.94 -13.05 -5.28
C ALA A 138 10.87 -14.14 -5.12
N LEU A 139 10.87 -14.86 -4.00
CA LEU A 139 9.83 -15.85 -3.68
C LEU A 139 8.47 -15.19 -3.45
N LEU A 140 8.44 -14.05 -2.74
CA LEU A 140 7.23 -13.27 -2.55
C LEU A 140 6.68 -12.72 -3.87
N ASP A 141 7.54 -12.34 -4.80
CA ASP A 141 7.16 -11.91 -6.15
C ASP A 141 6.42 -13.03 -6.90
N ILE A 142 6.95 -14.25 -6.86
CA ILE A 142 6.32 -15.43 -7.47
C ILE A 142 4.97 -15.75 -6.79
N LEU A 143 4.90 -15.66 -5.46
CA LEU A 143 3.67 -15.82 -4.70
C LEU A 143 2.61 -14.78 -5.10
N MET A 144 3.00 -13.51 -5.27
CA MET A 144 2.08 -12.46 -5.75
C MET A 144 1.56 -12.74 -7.16
N GLN A 145 2.43 -13.18 -8.08
CA GLN A 145 2.04 -13.49 -9.46
C GLN A 145 1.03 -14.65 -9.51
N LEU A 146 1.23 -15.69 -8.70
CA LEU A 146 0.27 -16.79 -8.58
C LEU A 146 -1.05 -16.34 -7.93
N ALA A 147 -0.99 -15.40 -6.98
CA ALA A 147 -2.18 -14.89 -6.31
C ALA A 147 -3.06 -14.07 -7.27
N GLY A 148 -2.47 -13.50 -8.32
CA GLY A 148 -3.20 -12.79 -9.37
C GLY A 148 -4.16 -13.67 -10.18
N SER A 149 -3.95 -14.98 -10.24
CA SER A 149 -4.90 -15.90 -10.87
C SER A 149 -6.22 -16.02 -10.09
N ASN A 150 -6.23 -15.69 -8.79
CA ASN A 150 -7.44 -15.69 -7.95
C ASN A 150 -7.32 -14.64 -6.82
N VAL A 151 -7.47 -13.37 -7.22
CA VAL A 151 -7.33 -12.20 -6.34
C VAL A 151 -8.32 -12.25 -5.17
N THR A 152 -9.55 -12.72 -5.40
CA THR A 152 -10.61 -12.72 -4.38
C THR A 152 -10.32 -13.65 -3.22
N GLU A 153 -9.62 -14.76 -3.47
CA GLU A 153 -9.26 -15.72 -2.43
C GLU A 153 -7.92 -15.37 -1.76
N PHE A 154 -6.87 -15.14 -2.55
CA PHE A 154 -5.50 -15.02 -2.03
C PHE A 154 -5.06 -13.59 -1.68
N LEU A 155 -5.77 -12.56 -2.15
CA LEU A 155 -5.46 -11.15 -1.87
C LEU A 155 -6.61 -10.44 -1.16
N SER A 156 -7.57 -11.19 -0.60
CA SER A 156 -8.57 -10.65 0.31
C SER A 156 -7.91 -10.07 1.58
N PRO A 157 -8.50 -9.06 2.24
CA PRO A 157 -7.92 -8.46 3.45
C PRO A 157 -7.62 -9.47 4.57
N GLU A 158 -8.41 -10.54 4.66
CA GLU A 158 -8.28 -11.61 5.65
C GLU A 158 -7.22 -12.66 5.30
N SER A 159 -6.80 -12.72 4.03
CA SER A 159 -5.73 -13.62 3.60
C SER A 159 -4.37 -13.14 4.12
N THR A 160 -3.43 -14.07 4.30
CA THR A 160 -2.06 -13.75 4.75
C THR A 160 -1.39 -12.74 3.82
N LEU A 161 -1.45 -12.99 2.50
CA LEU A 161 -0.86 -12.11 1.48
C LEU A 161 -1.60 -10.77 1.38
N GLY A 162 -2.94 -10.76 1.43
CA GLY A 162 -3.70 -9.52 1.43
C GLY A 162 -3.47 -8.65 2.68
N SER A 163 -3.25 -9.28 3.85
CA SER A 163 -2.88 -8.58 5.09
C SER A 163 -1.50 -7.92 5.02
N LEU A 164 -0.59 -8.45 4.19
CA LEU A 164 0.71 -7.80 3.94
C LEU A 164 0.55 -6.50 3.13
N LEU A 165 -0.42 -6.48 2.21
CA LEU A 165 -0.73 -5.31 1.39
C LEU A 165 -1.57 -4.26 2.14
N ALA A 166 -2.27 -4.69 3.19
CA ALA A 166 -3.07 -3.84 4.05
C ALA A 166 -2.22 -2.90 4.91
N GLU A 167 -2.85 -1.83 5.39
CA GLU A 167 -2.32 -1.05 6.51
C GLU A 167 -2.52 -1.81 7.81
N PRO A 168 -1.62 -1.64 8.81
CA PRO A 168 -1.94 -2.07 10.16
C PRO A 168 -3.20 -1.33 10.61
N THR A 169 -4.33 -2.02 10.61
CA THR A 169 -5.55 -1.51 11.24
C THR A 169 -5.25 -1.35 12.72
N ARG A 170 -5.18 -0.11 13.22
CA ARG A 170 -5.30 0.09 14.67
C ARG A 170 -6.68 -0.43 15.03
N SER A 171 -6.73 -1.49 15.83
CA SER A 171 -7.90 -1.93 16.55
C SER A 171 -8.43 -0.80 17.44
N GLY A 172 -9.20 0.12 16.86
CA GLY A 172 -10.31 0.75 17.56
C GLY A 172 -11.45 -0.26 17.50
N GLY A 173 -11.90 -0.73 18.67
CA GLY A 173 -12.83 -1.86 18.79
C GLY A 173 -14.00 -1.79 17.82
N ALA A 174 -14.01 -2.72 16.86
CA ALA A 174 -15.23 -3.12 16.18
C ALA A 174 -16.09 -3.81 17.23
N LEU A 175 -17.05 -3.08 17.80
CA LEU A 175 -18.20 -3.69 18.43
C LEU A 175 -18.83 -4.62 17.39
N ALA A 176 -18.74 -5.91 17.68
CA ALA A 176 -19.42 -6.95 16.96
C ALA A 176 -20.90 -6.57 16.77
N SER A 177 -21.39 -6.83 15.57
CA SER A 177 -22.81 -6.94 15.27
C SER A 177 -23.49 -7.79 16.34
N GLY A 178 -24.26 -7.13 17.19
CA GLY A 178 -25.11 -7.73 18.21
C GLY A 178 -26.37 -6.89 18.29
N SER A 179 -27.40 -7.34 17.57
CA SER A 179 -28.75 -6.79 17.63
C SER A 179 -29.32 -6.90 19.04
N ASN A 180 -29.56 -5.75 19.69
CA ASN A 180 -30.77 -5.38 20.43
C ASN A 180 -30.43 -4.34 21.51
N GLY A 181 -31.11 -3.19 21.50
CA GLY A 181 -31.06 -2.23 22.60
C GLY A 181 -31.35 -0.80 22.15
N THR A 182 -32.57 -0.37 22.35
CA THR A 182 -33.04 1.01 22.27
C THR A 182 -32.29 1.94 23.22
N SER A 183 -31.73 3.06 22.73
CA SER A 183 -31.85 4.39 23.35
C SER A 183 -31.08 5.44 22.56
N SER A 184 -31.75 6.57 22.33
CA SER A 184 -31.23 7.87 21.95
C SER A 184 -29.92 8.21 22.66
N ASP A 185 -28.82 8.41 21.92
CA ASP A 185 -27.89 9.47 22.28
C ASP A 185 -27.13 10.02 21.06
N ARG A 186 -27.08 11.35 21.02
CA ARG A 186 -26.48 12.19 19.98
C ARG A 186 -24.98 12.32 20.22
N GLY A 187 -24.20 12.31 19.14
CA GLY A 187 -22.83 12.82 19.14
C GLY A 187 -21.76 11.80 18.77
N SER A 188 -21.83 11.23 17.56
CA SER A 188 -20.66 10.60 16.96
C SER A 188 -19.70 11.71 16.50
N ALA A 189 -18.79 12.10 17.37
CA ALA A 189 -17.62 12.87 16.98
C ALA A 189 -16.78 11.95 16.08
N ALA A 190 -16.85 12.19 14.77
CA ALA A 190 -15.88 11.67 13.82
C ALA A 190 -14.52 12.19 14.25
N THR A 191 -13.85 11.42 15.10
CA THR A 191 -12.47 11.66 15.49
C THR A 191 -11.69 11.61 14.19
N LEU A 192 -11.03 12.71 13.84
CA LEU A 192 -10.02 12.70 12.79
C LEU A 192 -9.18 11.45 13.03
N VAL A 193 -9.29 10.48 12.12
CA VAL A 193 -8.30 9.42 12.00
C VAL A 193 -6.99 10.20 12.04
N ALA A 194 -6.16 9.93 13.04
CA ALA A 194 -4.82 10.47 13.05
C ALA A 194 -4.22 10.02 11.73
N VAL A 195 -4.20 10.95 10.77
CA VAL A 195 -3.60 10.80 9.47
C VAL A 195 -2.10 10.82 9.77
N ASP A 196 -1.63 9.72 10.34
CA ASP A 196 -0.22 9.44 10.47
C ASP A 196 0.26 9.31 9.03
N ALA A 197 1.12 10.23 8.64
CA ALA A 197 1.75 10.31 7.31
C ALA A 197 2.65 9.09 7.00
N THR A 198 2.56 8.02 7.81
CA THR A 198 3.49 6.89 7.90
C THR A 198 2.76 5.55 7.96
N SER A 199 1.52 5.43 7.48
CA SER A 199 0.83 4.13 7.35
C SER A 199 1.42 3.30 6.20
N LEU A 200 2.73 3.05 6.23
CA LEU A 200 3.39 2.13 5.31
C LEU A 200 2.65 0.78 5.35
N SER A 201 2.43 0.18 4.18
CA SER A 201 1.91 -1.18 4.13
C SER A 201 2.81 -2.09 4.96
N ARG A 202 2.24 -3.16 5.54
CA ARG A 202 3.04 -4.13 6.29
C ARG A 202 4.19 -4.68 5.45
N LEU A 203 3.97 -4.81 4.14
CA LEU A 203 4.98 -5.15 3.16
C LEU A 203 6.12 -4.12 3.10
N ALA A 204 5.83 -2.82 3.05
CA ALA A 204 6.88 -1.80 3.05
C ALA A 204 7.73 -1.83 4.34
N VAL A 205 7.07 -1.96 5.51
CA VAL A 205 7.76 -2.10 6.82
C VAL A 205 8.65 -3.35 6.85
N MET A 206 8.15 -4.47 6.31
CA MET A 206 8.90 -5.72 6.23
C MET A 206 10.12 -5.60 5.32
N LEU A 207 9.98 -4.93 4.16
CA LEU A 207 11.10 -4.67 3.24
C LEU A 207 12.17 -3.75 3.87
N ASP A 208 11.77 -2.79 4.70
CA ASP A 208 12.71 -1.95 5.45
C ASP A 208 13.47 -2.77 6.50
N ALA A 209 12.76 -3.62 7.25
CA ALA A 209 13.37 -4.52 8.23
C ALA A 209 14.39 -5.47 7.59
N TRP A 210 14.10 -5.92 6.37
CA TRP A 210 14.98 -6.78 5.58
C TRP A 210 16.10 -6.04 4.85
N LYS A 211 16.12 -4.70 4.87
CA LYS A 211 17.08 -3.87 4.14
C LYS A 211 17.17 -4.23 2.66
N THR A 212 16.02 -4.50 2.04
CA THR A 212 15.96 -4.97 0.65
C THR A 212 16.53 -3.91 -0.30
N PRO A 213 17.37 -4.28 -1.29
CA PRO A 213 17.89 -3.36 -2.28
C PRO A 213 16.76 -2.79 -3.16
N LEU A 214 16.91 -1.53 -3.57
CA LEU A 214 15.90 -0.78 -4.33
C LEU A 214 15.36 -1.51 -5.58
N PRO A 215 16.20 -2.15 -6.44
CA PRO A 215 15.69 -2.85 -7.62
C PRO A 215 14.73 -4.00 -7.29
N ALA A 216 14.99 -4.73 -6.21
CA ALA A 216 14.13 -5.83 -5.77
C ALA A 216 12.79 -5.31 -5.21
N ARG A 217 12.80 -4.17 -4.49
CA ARG A 217 11.57 -3.51 -4.02
C ARG A 217 10.72 -3.03 -5.20
N GLN A 218 11.34 -2.39 -6.19
CA GLN A 218 10.67 -1.92 -7.40
C GLN A 218 10.06 -3.07 -8.20
N GLY A 219 10.77 -4.20 -8.34
CA GLY A 219 10.23 -5.40 -8.98
C GLY A 219 8.95 -5.88 -8.30
N LEU A 220 8.99 -6.05 -6.98
CA LEU A 220 7.84 -6.50 -6.20
C LEU A 220 6.67 -5.53 -6.29
N TYR A 221 6.90 -4.21 -6.20
CA TYR A 221 5.83 -3.21 -6.34
C TYR A 221 5.18 -3.24 -7.72
N ARG A 222 5.95 -3.41 -8.80
CA ARG A 222 5.39 -3.58 -10.16
C ARG A 222 4.51 -4.82 -10.25
N THR A 223 4.95 -5.94 -9.68
CA THR A 223 4.15 -7.16 -9.65
C THR A 223 2.84 -6.95 -8.91
N VAL A 224 2.88 -6.35 -7.72
CA VAL A 224 1.67 -6.05 -6.94
C VAL A 224 0.71 -5.15 -7.74
N VAL A 225 1.22 -4.13 -8.42
CA VAL A 225 0.41 -3.25 -9.28
C VAL A 225 -0.20 -4.01 -10.46
N SER A 226 0.53 -4.93 -11.09
CA SER A 226 0.04 -5.71 -12.22
C SER A 226 -1.04 -6.73 -11.85
N VAL A 227 -1.01 -7.20 -10.60
CA VAL A 227 -1.89 -8.25 -10.08
C VAL A 227 -3.20 -7.67 -9.52
N LEU A 228 -3.15 -6.49 -8.91
CA LEU A 228 -4.33 -5.88 -8.31
C LEU A 228 -5.26 -5.25 -9.37
N PRO A 229 -6.59 -5.33 -9.17
CA PRO A 229 -7.56 -4.71 -10.07
C PRO A 229 -7.56 -3.18 -9.91
N ASP A 230 -7.99 -2.46 -10.94
CA ASP A 230 -7.98 -0.98 -10.96
C ASP A 230 -8.90 -0.36 -9.91
N THR A 231 -9.90 -1.10 -9.43
CA THR A 231 -10.82 -0.68 -8.37
C THR A 231 -10.21 -0.74 -6.97
N ASP A 232 -9.06 -1.39 -6.81
CA ASP A 232 -8.43 -1.58 -5.51
C ASP A 232 -7.58 -0.35 -5.13
N VAL A 233 -7.93 0.28 -4.01
CA VAL A 233 -7.18 1.43 -3.45
C VAL A 233 -5.72 1.05 -3.16
N ARG A 234 -5.45 -0.22 -2.82
CA ARG A 234 -4.10 -0.71 -2.55
C ARG A 234 -3.20 -0.59 -3.78
N LYS A 235 -3.74 -0.81 -5.00
CA LYS A 235 -3.00 -0.69 -6.26
C LYS A 235 -2.40 0.70 -6.38
N GLN A 236 -3.24 1.72 -6.27
CA GLN A 236 -2.81 3.11 -6.41
C GLN A 236 -1.79 3.50 -5.35
N ARG A 237 -1.90 2.95 -4.13
CA ARG A 237 -0.93 3.20 -3.07
C ARG A 237 0.45 2.61 -3.35
N PHE A 238 0.51 1.36 -3.81
CA PHE A 238 1.78 0.75 -4.23
C PHE A 238 2.39 1.46 -5.43
N LEU A 239 1.54 2.03 -6.28
CA LEU A 239 1.96 2.78 -7.43
C LEU A 239 2.59 4.13 -7.03
N LEU A 240 2.02 4.83 -6.03
CA LEU A 240 2.64 6.03 -5.43
C LEU A 240 3.98 5.71 -4.73
N LEU A 241 4.09 4.57 -4.05
CA LEU A 241 5.36 4.10 -3.46
C LEU A 241 6.40 3.77 -4.54
N LEU A 242 5.96 3.18 -5.65
CA LEU A 242 6.82 2.88 -6.78
C LEU A 242 7.35 4.17 -7.42
N THR A 243 6.51 5.18 -7.62
CA THR A 243 6.96 6.46 -8.19
C THR A 243 7.90 7.23 -7.26
N GLU A 244 7.68 7.16 -5.95
CA GLU A 244 8.59 7.73 -4.95
C GLU A 244 9.97 7.06 -4.96
N SER A 245 10.02 5.77 -5.29
CA SER A 245 11.26 4.99 -5.34
C SER A 245 12.18 5.34 -6.52
N TYR A 246 11.70 6.05 -7.54
CA TYR A 246 12.50 6.43 -8.70
C TYR A 246 13.20 7.78 -8.45
N SER A 247 14.52 7.78 -8.62
CA SER A 247 15.33 9.02 -8.55
C SER A 247 15.54 9.67 -9.92
N SER A 248 15.39 8.92 -11.02
CA SER A 248 15.55 9.37 -12.40
C SER A 248 14.30 9.11 -13.24
N ALA A 249 14.14 9.89 -14.30
CA ALA A 249 13.08 9.72 -15.27
C ALA A 249 13.49 8.71 -16.35
N ASP A 250 13.22 7.43 -16.09
CA ASP A 250 13.33 6.33 -17.04
C ASP A 250 11.97 6.01 -17.67
N LYS A 251 11.93 5.30 -18.81
CA LYS A 251 10.67 4.91 -19.49
C LYS A 251 9.67 4.26 -18.53
N ASN A 252 10.13 3.26 -17.76
CA ASN A 252 9.30 2.56 -16.77
C ASN A 252 8.82 3.46 -15.63
N SER A 253 9.61 4.48 -15.25
CA SER A 253 9.21 5.43 -14.21
C SER A 253 8.12 6.38 -14.70
N ILE A 254 8.14 6.73 -15.99
CA ILE A 254 7.19 7.67 -16.59
C ILE A 254 5.86 6.99 -16.84
N GLU A 255 5.86 5.73 -17.26
CA GLU A 255 4.65 4.90 -17.34
C GLU A 255 3.99 4.77 -15.96
N ALA A 256 4.77 4.41 -14.94
CA ALA A 256 4.28 4.36 -13.56
C ALA A 256 3.79 5.74 -13.08
N ALA A 257 4.50 6.83 -13.39
CA ALA A 257 4.10 8.19 -13.03
C ALA A 257 2.78 8.59 -13.70
N ARG A 258 2.56 8.18 -14.95
CA ARG A 258 1.32 8.44 -15.69
C ARG A 258 0.13 7.75 -15.01
N GLU A 259 0.25 6.47 -14.70
CA GLU A 259 -0.77 5.74 -13.95
C GLU A 259 -1.00 6.35 -12.56
N ALA A 260 0.06 6.84 -11.91
CA ALA A 260 0.00 7.49 -10.60
C ALA A 260 -0.80 8.77 -10.65
N ALA A 261 -0.53 9.61 -11.64
CA ALA A 261 -1.24 10.84 -11.84
C ALA A 261 -2.73 10.59 -12.09
N ILE A 262 -3.07 9.61 -12.93
CA ILE A 262 -4.47 9.26 -13.24
C ILE A 262 -5.20 8.80 -11.97
N GLY A 263 -4.66 7.81 -11.26
CA GLY A 263 -5.29 7.33 -10.03
C GLY A 263 -5.31 8.38 -8.92
N ALA A 264 -4.37 9.32 -8.94
CA ALA A 264 -4.36 10.44 -8.00
C ALA A 264 -5.49 11.42 -8.24
N ILE A 265 -5.81 11.71 -9.51
CA ILE A 265 -6.94 12.54 -9.91
C ILE A 265 -8.27 11.83 -9.69
N ARG A 266 -8.30 10.50 -9.84
CA ARG A 266 -9.50 9.68 -9.61
C ARG A 266 -9.97 9.74 -8.15
N ASP A 267 -9.06 9.53 -7.20
CA ASP A 267 -9.38 9.42 -5.76
C ASP A 267 -8.50 10.34 -4.88
N PRO A 268 -8.48 11.66 -5.12
CA PRO A 268 -7.59 12.61 -4.43
C PRO A 268 -7.96 12.79 -2.94
N VAL A 269 -9.20 12.51 -2.57
CA VAL A 269 -9.71 12.64 -1.21
C VAL A 269 -9.21 11.49 -0.32
N THR A 270 -9.40 10.25 -0.78
CA THR A 270 -8.98 9.04 -0.05
C THR A 270 -7.46 8.93 0.07
N LEU A 271 -6.74 9.37 -0.96
CA LEU A 271 -5.28 9.24 -1.08
C LEU A 271 -4.54 10.54 -0.74
N PHE A 272 -5.23 11.51 -0.15
CA PHE A 272 -4.72 12.86 0.12
C PHE A 272 -3.36 12.85 0.82
N VAL A 273 -3.17 11.93 1.77
CA VAL A 273 -1.98 11.82 2.61
C VAL A 273 -0.78 11.33 1.81
N GLN A 274 -0.99 10.28 1.02
CA GLN A 274 0.03 9.59 0.25
C GLN A 274 0.51 10.44 -0.94
N GLN A 275 -0.31 11.39 -1.40
CA GLN A 275 -0.01 12.21 -2.58
C GLN A 275 0.70 13.55 -2.27
N ARG A 276 0.94 13.91 -1.00
CA ARG A 276 1.47 15.26 -0.63
C ARG A 276 2.79 15.64 -1.31
N ASN A 277 3.61 14.67 -1.66
CA ASN A 277 4.90 14.90 -2.32
C ASN A 277 4.90 14.54 -3.81
N LEU A 278 3.74 14.21 -4.39
CA LEU A 278 3.64 13.67 -5.76
C LEU A 278 4.21 14.65 -6.80
N LEU A 279 3.89 15.94 -6.73
CA LEU A 279 4.42 16.96 -7.66
C LEU A 279 5.93 17.19 -7.55
N LYS A 280 6.56 16.78 -6.44
CA LYS A 280 8.02 16.92 -6.25
C LYS A 280 8.80 15.74 -6.81
N GLN A 281 8.12 14.66 -7.21
CA GLN A 281 8.78 13.47 -7.72
C GLN A 281 9.34 13.71 -9.13
N PRO A 282 10.62 13.35 -9.41
CA PRO A 282 11.22 13.57 -10.72
C PRO A 282 10.46 12.92 -11.88
N ALA A 283 9.91 11.72 -11.65
CA ALA A 283 9.14 10.99 -12.65
C ALA A 283 7.83 11.70 -13.02
N ILE A 284 7.20 12.38 -12.05
CA ILE A 284 5.96 13.16 -12.26
C ILE A 284 6.28 14.48 -12.95
N GLN A 285 7.38 15.14 -12.60
CA GLN A 285 7.82 16.37 -13.28
C GLN A 285 8.16 16.11 -14.75
N ALA A 286 8.70 14.95 -15.08
CA ALA A 286 8.96 14.57 -16.47
C ALA A 286 7.67 14.50 -17.33
N LEU A 287 6.50 14.27 -16.72
CA LEU A 287 5.21 14.27 -17.42
C LEU A 287 4.86 15.64 -18.01
N GLU A 288 5.40 16.74 -17.49
CA GLU A 288 5.18 18.07 -18.08
C GLU A 288 5.58 18.12 -19.56
N SER A 289 6.65 17.42 -19.92
CA SER A 289 7.14 17.35 -21.30
C SER A 289 6.42 16.32 -22.18
N GLN A 290 5.91 15.22 -21.59
CA GLN A 290 5.32 14.11 -22.33
C GLN A 290 3.80 14.18 -22.44
N ASP A 291 3.13 14.57 -21.35
CA ASP A 291 1.68 14.68 -21.23
C ASP A 291 1.33 15.93 -20.40
N ALA A 292 1.56 17.10 -21.00
CA ALA A 292 1.33 18.39 -20.37
C ALA A 292 -0.12 18.57 -19.87
N LYS A 293 -1.09 17.91 -20.52
CA LYS A 293 -2.50 17.95 -20.12
C LYS A 293 -2.73 17.20 -18.82
N LEU A 294 -2.18 15.98 -18.69
CA LEU A 294 -2.28 15.21 -17.46
C LEU A 294 -1.56 15.89 -16.30
N TYR A 295 -0.35 16.41 -16.55
CA TYR A 295 0.40 17.12 -15.52
C TYR A 295 -0.31 18.40 -15.05
N GLY A 296 -0.81 19.21 -15.98
CA GLY A 296 -1.58 20.41 -15.65
C GLY A 296 -2.86 20.09 -14.87
N LEU A 297 -3.56 19.01 -15.23
CA LEU A 297 -4.75 18.56 -14.50
C LEU A 297 -4.38 18.11 -13.07
N LEU A 298 -3.31 17.33 -12.92
CA LEU A 298 -2.80 16.92 -11.61
C LEU A 298 -2.45 18.13 -10.73
N GLN A 299 -1.80 19.14 -11.30
CA GLN A 299 -1.45 20.37 -10.59
C GLN A 299 -2.70 21.10 -10.08
N VAL A 300 -3.76 21.20 -10.90
CA VAL A 300 -5.04 21.78 -10.47
C VAL A 300 -5.65 21.01 -9.30
N PHE A 301 -5.60 19.68 -9.31
CA PHE A 301 -6.13 18.87 -8.21
C PHE A 301 -5.32 19.03 -6.91
N GLN A 302 -4.00 19.11 -7.01
CA GLN A 302 -3.12 19.23 -5.85
C GLN A 302 -3.11 20.64 -5.25
N GLU A 303 -3.10 21.69 -6.09
CA GLU A 303 -2.86 23.06 -5.65
C GLU A 303 -4.01 24.04 -5.96
N GLY A 304 -4.87 23.74 -6.93
CA GLY A 304 -5.90 24.64 -7.43
C GLY A 304 -7.25 24.55 -6.71
N LYS A 305 -8.15 25.48 -7.08
CA LYS A 305 -9.57 25.53 -6.66
C LYS A 305 -10.49 25.14 -7.82
N LEU A 306 -11.79 24.99 -7.54
CA LEU A 306 -12.81 24.66 -8.54
C LEU A 306 -12.82 25.65 -9.72
N SER A 307 -12.54 26.93 -9.47
CA SER A 307 -12.38 27.94 -10.51
C SER A 307 -11.26 27.60 -11.49
N ASP A 308 -10.12 27.11 -10.99
CA ASP A 308 -8.94 26.79 -11.80
C ASP A 308 -9.20 25.55 -12.66
N TYR A 309 -9.95 24.58 -12.11
CA TYR A 309 -10.45 23.43 -12.86
C TYR A 309 -11.33 23.83 -14.03
N ASN A 310 -12.31 24.70 -13.80
CA ASN A 310 -13.18 25.18 -14.87
C ASN A 310 -12.42 25.97 -15.93
N GLN A 311 -11.46 26.81 -15.53
CA GLN A 311 -10.57 27.51 -16.47
C GLN A 311 -9.71 26.53 -17.26
N PHE A 312 -9.21 25.46 -16.64
CA PHE A 312 -8.43 24.42 -17.31
C PHE A 312 -9.26 23.68 -18.36
N VAL A 313 -10.52 23.34 -18.03
CA VAL A 313 -11.46 22.74 -18.99
C VAL A 313 -11.73 23.68 -20.17
N GLN A 314 -11.96 24.98 -19.91
CA GLN A 314 -12.19 25.98 -20.96
C GLN A 314 -10.97 26.13 -21.88
N LYS A 315 -9.75 26.22 -21.33
CA LYS A 315 -8.51 26.32 -22.09
C LYS A 315 -8.27 25.10 -23.00
N ASN A 316 -8.76 23.92 -22.61
CA ASN A 316 -8.59 22.69 -23.37
C ASN A 316 -9.81 22.33 -24.25
N GLY A 317 -10.60 23.32 -24.67
CA GLY A 317 -11.68 23.15 -25.64
C GLY A 317 -13.09 23.06 -25.05
N GLY A 318 -13.25 23.30 -23.75
CA GLY A 318 -14.57 23.46 -23.10
C GLY A 318 -15.40 22.18 -22.93
N ASN A 319 -14.93 21.04 -23.45
CA ASN A 319 -15.58 19.75 -23.29
C ASN A 319 -14.83 18.90 -22.24
N GLU A 320 -15.35 18.90 -21.02
CA GLU A 320 -14.81 18.16 -19.89
C GLU A 320 -14.72 16.65 -20.14
N ALA A 321 -15.74 16.05 -20.76
CA ALA A 321 -15.75 14.62 -21.06
C ALA A 321 -14.66 14.24 -22.08
N ALA A 322 -14.41 15.09 -23.08
CA ALA A 322 -13.37 14.86 -24.07
C ALA A 322 -11.95 14.98 -23.48
N LEU A 323 -11.76 15.86 -22.49
CA LEU A 323 -10.51 16.01 -21.76
C LEU A 323 -10.18 14.78 -20.90
N LEU A 324 -11.20 14.21 -20.25
CA LEU A 324 -11.05 13.16 -19.24
C LEU A 324 -11.15 11.73 -19.78
N SER A 325 -11.85 11.53 -20.91
CA SER A 325 -12.03 10.22 -21.55
C SER A 325 -10.72 9.47 -21.83
N PRO A 326 -9.63 10.11 -22.33
CA PRO A 326 -8.35 9.44 -22.55
C PRO A 326 -7.71 8.83 -21.30
N TYR A 327 -8.13 9.29 -20.12
CA TYR A 327 -7.60 8.87 -18.82
C TYR A 327 -8.58 7.98 -18.04
N GLY A 328 -9.76 7.66 -18.61
CA GLY A 328 -10.80 6.88 -17.93
C GLY A 328 -11.41 7.59 -16.71
N LEU A 329 -11.34 8.92 -16.67
CA LEU A 329 -11.83 9.73 -15.56
C LEU A 329 -13.28 10.17 -15.79
N HIS A 330 -14.11 10.08 -14.76
CA HIS A 330 -15.50 10.53 -14.82
C HIS A 330 -15.63 12.01 -14.42
N PRO A 331 -16.22 12.88 -15.29
CA PRO A 331 -16.41 14.30 -15.00
C PRO A 331 -17.09 14.60 -13.67
N GLU A 332 -18.21 13.92 -13.38
CA GLU A 332 -18.99 14.12 -12.15
C GLU A 332 -18.16 13.83 -10.89
N ASN A 333 -17.35 12.76 -10.90
CA ASN A 333 -16.49 12.41 -9.78
C ASN A 333 -15.36 13.42 -9.60
N CYS A 334 -14.74 13.84 -10.71
CA CYS A 334 -13.69 14.86 -10.71
C CYS A 334 -14.19 16.19 -10.13
N ARG A 335 -15.36 16.65 -10.58
CA ARG A 335 -16.00 17.87 -10.10
C ARG A 335 -16.38 17.78 -8.63
N ARG A 336 -16.98 16.66 -8.20
CA ARG A 336 -17.31 16.39 -6.79
C ARG A 336 -16.06 16.45 -5.91
N ASN A 337 -14.98 15.81 -6.33
CA ASN A 337 -13.72 15.83 -5.61
C ASN A 337 -13.15 17.26 -5.52
N MET A 338 -13.17 18.02 -6.62
CA MET A 338 -12.72 19.41 -6.63
C MET A 338 -13.56 20.33 -5.72
N GLN A 339 -14.87 20.09 -5.61
CA GLN A 339 -15.73 20.82 -4.67
C GLN A 339 -15.32 20.55 -3.21
N ILE A 340 -15.11 19.28 -2.84
CA ILE A 340 -14.65 18.91 -1.49
C ILE A 340 -13.28 19.54 -1.19
N LEU A 341 -12.33 19.42 -2.12
CA LEU A 341 -10.97 19.96 -1.95
C LEU A 341 -10.97 21.51 -1.87
N SER A 342 -11.84 22.17 -2.63
CA SER A 342 -11.99 23.64 -2.59
C SER A 342 -12.58 24.11 -1.27
N LEU A 343 -13.59 23.40 -0.75
CA LEU A 343 -14.16 23.67 0.57
C LEU A 343 -13.13 23.47 1.69
N CYS A 344 -12.32 22.40 1.62
CA CYS A 344 -11.25 22.17 2.59
C CYS A 344 -10.19 23.28 2.56
N SER A 345 -9.83 23.77 1.36
CA SER A 345 -8.94 24.93 1.23
C SER A 345 -9.53 26.20 1.84
N LEU A 346 -10.80 26.50 1.59
CA LEU A 346 -11.49 27.64 2.19
C LEU A 346 -11.52 27.53 3.72
N ALA A 347 -11.84 26.35 4.24
CA ALA A 347 -11.84 26.03 5.67
C ALA A 347 -10.44 26.03 6.32
N SER A 348 -9.37 25.95 5.53
CA SER A 348 -8.01 26.11 6.06
C SER A 348 -7.62 27.58 6.27
N GLU A 349 -8.26 28.49 5.55
CA GLU A 349 -7.99 29.93 5.58
C GLU A 349 -8.84 30.65 6.64
N HIS A 350 -10.08 30.19 6.86
CA HIS A 350 -11.08 30.83 7.73
C HIS A 350 -11.67 29.86 8.76
N GLU A 351 -11.83 30.35 10.00
CA GLU A 351 -12.44 29.59 11.11
C GLU A 351 -13.98 29.68 11.10
N GLU A 352 -14.54 30.76 10.56
CA GLU A 352 -15.98 30.97 10.42
C GLU A 352 -16.30 31.33 8.97
N ILE A 353 -17.18 30.56 8.32
CA ILE A 353 -17.48 30.72 6.89
C ILE A 353 -18.99 30.88 6.68
N PRO A 354 -19.47 32.02 6.14
CA PRO A 354 -20.86 32.18 5.76
C PRO A 354 -21.27 31.23 4.62
N TYR A 355 -22.52 30.76 4.63
CA TYR A 355 -23.06 29.89 3.58
C TYR A 355 -22.98 30.52 2.19
N SER A 356 -23.09 31.85 2.09
CA SER A 356 -22.92 32.59 0.82
C SER A 356 -21.55 32.39 0.20
N VAL A 357 -20.49 32.44 1.01
CA VAL A 357 -19.10 32.25 0.55
C VAL A 357 -18.88 30.80 0.11
N VAL A 358 -19.46 29.84 0.82
CA VAL A 358 -19.42 28.42 0.42
C VAL A 358 -20.16 28.21 -0.91
N ALA A 359 -21.37 28.75 -1.06
CA ALA A 359 -22.16 28.64 -2.28
C ALA A 359 -21.45 29.24 -3.49
N GLU A 360 -20.82 30.41 -3.33
CA GLU A 360 -20.02 31.07 -4.37
C GLU A 360 -18.79 30.22 -4.75
N THR A 361 -18.03 29.76 -3.76
CA THR A 361 -16.80 28.96 -3.98
C THR A 361 -17.10 27.64 -4.69
N LEU A 362 -18.22 27.00 -4.33
CA LEU A 362 -18.65 25.72 -4.91
C LEU A 362 -19.53 25.87 -6.16
N GLN A 363 -19.83 27.11 -6.55
CA GLN A 363 -20.67 27.49 -7.69
C GLN A 363 -22.05 26.80 -7.67
N LEU A 364 -22.69 26.84 -6.50
CA LEU A 364 -24.01 26.27 -6.27
C LEU A 364 -25.09 27.29 -6.62
N THR A 365 -26.25 26.84 -7.10
CA THR A 365 -27.38 27.70 -7.50
C THR A 365 -28.16 28.26 -6.29
N ASN A 366 -27.49 28.48 -5.16
CA ASN A 366 -27.98 29.15 -3.94
C ASN A 366 -29.13 28.45 -3.19
N SER A 367 -29.03 27.14 -2.95
CA SER A 367 -29.87 26.47 -1.94
C SER A 367 -29.05 26.17 -0.69
N ASP A 368 -29.46 26.69 0.46
CA ASP A 368 -28.82 26.43 1.76
C ASP A 368 -28.70 24.92 2.03
N SER A 369 -29.67 24.12 1.59
CA SER A 369 -29.67 22.66 1.69
C SER A 369 -28.52 22.01 0.89
N GLN A 370 -28.12 22.58 -0.25
CA GLN A 370 -26.98 22.06 -1.01
C GLN A 370 -25.67 22.36 -0.28
N VAL A 371 -25.53 23.54 0.32
CA VAL A 371 -24.35 23.91 1.12
C VAL A 371 -24.18 22.93 2.27
N GLU A 372 -25.25 22.65 3.02
CA GLU A 372 -25.24 21.67 4.12
C GLU A 372 -24.82 20.27 3.65
N THR A 373 -25.35 19.83 2.50
CA THR A 373 -25.00 18.53 1.91
C THR A 373 -23.50 18.44 1.58
N TRP A 374 -22.91 19.51 1.06
CA TRP A 374 -21.48 19.57 0.75
C TRP A 374 -20.59 19.64 1.99
N VAL A 375 -21.02 20.36 3.03
CA VAL A 375 -20.31 20.37 4.31
C VAL A 375 -20.33 18.98 4.94
N ILE A 376 -21.48 18.28 4.91
CA ILE A 376 -21.58 16.88 5.36
C ILE A 376 -20.67 15.97 4.54
N ALA A 377 -20.61 16.14 3.22
CA ALA A 377 -19.72 15.35 2.36
C ALA A 377 -18.24 15.59 2.68
N ALA A 378 -17.85 16.85 2.92
CA ALA A 378 -16.48 17.19 3.31
C ALA A 378 -16.13 16.66 4.71
N VAL A 379 -17.05 16.73 5.68
CA VAL A 379 -16.85 16.14 7.01
C VAL A 379 -16.78 14.61 6.91
N GLY A 380 -17.67 13.99 6.14
CA GLY A 380 -17.68 12.54 5.89
C GLY A 380 -16.43 12.03 5.17
N SER A 381 -15.71 12.91 4.44
CA SER A 381 -14.43 12.58 3.82
C SER A 381 -13.26 12.50 4.82
N GLY A 382 -13.42 13.03 6.04
CA GLY A 382 -12.36 13.12 7.04
C GLY A 382 -11.33 14.23 6.79
N LEU A 383 -11.47 15.02 5.72
CA LEU A 383 -10.58 16.15 5.42
C LEU A 383 -10.98 17.45 6.15
N LEU A 384 -12.22 17.53 6.63
CA LEU A 384 -12.77 18.68 7.34
C LEU A 384 -13.44 18.23 8.64
N GLN A 385 -13.24 18.97 9.71
CA GLN A 385 -13.99 18.88 10.95
C GLN A 385 -14.62 20.25 11.21
N ALA A 386 -15.94 20.31 11.11
CA ALA A 386 -16.69 21.55 11.23
C ALA A 386 -18.09 21.28 11.79
N LYS A 387 -18.67 22.32 12.39
CA LYS A 387 -20.07 22.38 12.84
C LYS A 387 -20.82 23.41 11.99
N MET A 388 -22.12 23.17 11.80
CA MET A 388 -22.98 24.10 11.06
C MET A 388 -23.93 24.77 12.05
N ASP A 389 -24.04 26.10 11.97
CA ASP A 389 -25.10 26.87 12.58
C ASP A 389 -26.09 27.29 11.48
N GLN A 390 -27.20 26.57 11.43
CA GLN A 390 -28.25 26.76 10.43
C GLN A 390 -29.03 28.07 10.64
N LEU A 391 -29.09 28.60 11.87
CA LEU A 391 -29.81 29.84 12.16
C LEU A 391 -29.02 31.07 11.69
N SER A 392 -27.72 31.09 11.98
CA SER A 392 -26.83 32.17 11.54
C SER A 392 -26.28 31.98 10.13
N LYS A 393 -26.52 30.81 9.51
CA LYS A 393 -26.01 30.41 8.19
C LYS A 393 -24.48 30.46 8.12
N MET A 394 -23.84 29.90 9.15
CA MET A 394 -22.38 29.88 9.32
C MET A 394 -21.86 28.45 9.48
N VAL A 395 -20.70 28.17 8.91
CA VAL A 395 -19.91 26.96 9.15
C VAL A 395 -18.76 27.32 10.08
N MET A 396 -18.74 26.69 11.24
CA MET A 396 -17.69 26.83 12.27
C MET A 396 -16.66 25.72 12.09
N VAL A 397 -15.48 26.07 11.62
CA VAL A 397 -14.41 25.11 11.33
C VAL A 397 -13.60 24.85 12.61
N GLU A 398 -13.51 23.58 13.00
CA GLU A 398 -12.63 23.15 14.10
C GLU A 398 -11.24 22.80 13.56
N ARG A 399 -11.19 22.08 12.42
CA ARG A 399 -9.94 21.71 11.76
C ARG A 399 -10.17 21.41 10.28
N SER A 400 -9.22 21.80 9.43
CA SER A 400 -9.18 21.42 8.01
C SER A 400 -7.79 20.97 7.61
N VAL A 401 -7.69 20.08 6.62
CA VAL A 401 -6.41 19.72 6.01
C VAL A 401 -5.86 20.86 5.15
N VAL A 402 -4.55 21.06 5.24
CA VAL A 402 -3.83 22.04 4.39
C VAL A 402 -3.21 21.30 3.21
N ARG A 403 -3.71 21.59 2.00
CA ARG A 403 -3.24 20.98 0.74
C ARG A 403 -1.84 21.44 0.34
N ARG A 404 -1.57 22.75 0.49
CA ARG A 404 -0.26 23.36 0.24
C ARG A 404 0.30 23.97 1.52
N PHE A 405 1.40 23.41 2.01
CA PHE A 405 2.11 23.96 3.16
C PHE A 405 3.43 24.58 2.70
N ASP A 406 3.44 25.90 2.58
CA ASP A 406 4.56 26.68 2.06
C ASP A 406 5.05 27.73 3.07
N ALA A 407 5.98 28.59 2.63
CA ALA A 407 6.51 29.67 3.44
C ALA A 407 5.45 30.67 3.93
N GLN A 408 4.32 30.82 3.22
CA GLN A 408 3.23 31.70 3.66
C GLN A 408 2.50 31.07 4.85
N GLN A 409 2.23 29.78 4.78
CA GLN A 409 1.63 29.04 5.90
C GLN A 409 2.51 29.07 7.16
N TRP A 410 3.83 28.98 6.99
CA TRP A 410 4.78 29.17 8.09
C TRP A 410 4.66 30.55 8.75
N LYS A 411 4.49 31.63 7.97
CA LYS A 411 4.30 32.98 8.50
C LYS A 411 3.00 33.11 9.28
N ILE A 412 1.90 32.54 8.77
CA ILE A 412 0.60 32.53 9.45
C ILE A 412 0.72 31.78 10.79
N LEU A 413 1.36 30.61 10.78
CA LEU A 413 1.58 29.82 11.99
C LEU A 413 2.45 30.56 13.01
N GLN A 414 3.52 31.22 12.57
CA GLN A 414 4.39 32.03 13.41
C GLN A 414 3.61 33.19 14.06
N ALA A 415 2.76 33.90 13.30
CA ALA A 415 1.94 34.98 13.83
C ALA A 415 0.95 34.47 14.90
N ARG A 416 0.29 33.33 14.63
CA ARG A 416 -0.62 32.70 15.60
C ARG A 416 0.10 32.28 16.89
N LEU A 417 1.28 31.65 16.77
CA LEU A 417 2.12 31.28 17.91
C LEU A 417 2.58 32.49 18.71
N HIS A 418 2.94 33.59 18.05
CA HIS A 418 3.35 34.81 18.72
C HIS A 418 2.19 35.45 19.51
N ASN A 419 1.00 35.50 18.92
CA ASN A 419 -0.21 35.96 19.60
C ASN A 419 -0.56 35.07 20.80
N TRP A 420 -0.46 33.74 20.63
CA TRP A 420 -0.71 32.81 21.72
C TRP A 420 0.31 32.98 22.86
N LYS A 421 1.60 33.12 22.54
CA LYS A 421 2.66 33.42 23.53
C LYS A 421 2.36 34.71 24.29
N LYS A 422 1.91 35.77 23.59
CA LYS A 422 1.53 37.05 24.20
C LYS A 422 0.34 36.88 25.15
N ASN A 423 -0.69 36.15 24.74
CA ASN A 423 -1.90 35.92 25.55
C ASN A 423 -1.59 35.12 26.82
N VAL A 424 -0.84 34.01 26.70
CA VAL A 424 -0.40 33.20 27.85
C VAL A 424 0.51 34.01 28.78
N GLY A 425 1.42 34.82 28.22
CA GLY A 425 2.26 35.74 28.99
C GLY A 425 1.44 36.76 29.79
N GLY A 426 0.40 37.33 29.17
CA GLY A 426 -0.52 38.24 29.84
C GLY A 426 -1.27 37.59 31.01
N ILE A 427 -1.80 36.37 30.82
CA ILE A 427 -2.48 35.61 31.88
C ILE A 427 -1.52 35.30 33.03
N LEU A 428 -0.28 34.89 32.72
CA LEU A 428 0.74 34.62 33.74
C LEU A 428 1.09 35.88 34.54
N GLN A 429 1.13 37.04 33.89
CA GLN A 429 1.40 38.30 34.57
C GLN A 429 0.26 38.66 35.53
N VAL A 430 -0.99 38.58 35.08
CA VAL A 430 -2.18 38.81 35.92
C VAL A 430 -2.20 37.84 37.11
N LEU A 431 -1.84 36.58 36.91
CA LEU A 431 -1.78 35.59 37.99
C LEU A 431 -0.71 35.95 39.04
N LYS A 432 0.47 36.42 38.61
CA LYS A 432 1.54 36.89 39.52
C LYS A 432 1.13 38.15 40.30
N GLU A 433 0.44 39.07 39.65
CA GLU A 433 -0.10 40.29 40.28
C GLU A 433 -1.17 39.93 41.33
N HIS A 434 -2.00 38.92 41.06
CA HIS A 434 -2.97 38.40 42.05
C HIS A 434 -2.30 37.68 43.23
N GLN A 435 -1.21 36.94 43.01
CA GLN A 435 -0.47 36.28 44.09
C GLN A 435 0.27 37.28 45.00
N THR A 436 0.78 38.36 44.44
CA THR A 436 1.47 39.41 45.20
C THR A 436 0.50 40.32 45.97
N SER A 437 -0.68 40.61 45.40
CA SER A 437 -1.73 41.38 46.08
C SER A 437 -2.41 40.60 47.22
N THR A 438 -2.66 39.30 47.06
CA THR A 438 -3.19 38.44 48.15
C THR A 438 -2.20 38.22 49.30
N GLY A 439 -0.89 38.24 49.03
CA GLY A 439 0.14 38.23 50.08
C GLY A 439 0.22 39.52 50.91
N THR A 440 -0.24 40.64 50.37
CA THR A 440 -0.19 41.95 51.07
C THR A 440 -1.43 42.19 51.94
N ALA A 441 -2.60 41.62 51.60
CA ALA A 441 -3.83 41.76 52.37
C ALA A 441 -3.81 41.01 53.73
N ALA A 442 -2.95 40.00 53.91
CA ALA A 442 -2.83 39.25 55.17
C ALA A 442 -1.99 39.94 56.25
N THR A 443 -1.39 41.11 55.97
CA THR A 443 -0.51 41.83 56.92
C THR A 443 -1.14 43.12 57.48
N THR A 444 -2.36 43.48 57.08
CA THR A 444 -3.06 44.69 57.57
C THR A 444 -4.33 44.33 58.35
N THR A 445 -4.15 43.62 59.45
CA THR A 445 -5.06 43.66 60.61
C THR A 445 -4.17 43.63 61.83
N VAL A 446 -3.85 44.84 62.31
CA VAL A 446 -3.28 45.12 63.63
C VAL A 446 -4.41 45.15 64.64
#